data_AF-K1TUF8-F1
#
_entry.id   AF-K1TUF8-F1
#
_cell.length_a   1.000
_cell.length_b   1.000
_cell.length_c   1.000
_cell.angle_alpha   90.00
_cell.angle_beta   90.00
_cell.angle_gamma   90.00
#
_symmetry.space_group_name_H-M   'P 1'
#
loop_
_entity.id
_entity.type
_entity.pdbx_description
1 polymer ?
#
loop_
_entity_poly.entity_id
_entity_poly.type
_entity_poly.pdbx_seq_one_letter_code
_entity_poly.pdbx_strand_id
1 'polypeptide(L)'
;PIPSGYKDIKYNICKIGFDAATGKFGNQVDTIFNARELGKSATHPRPSYDGRYIMFTMSDYGCFPIWHKEADNWLLDLKTGQAKPLAAANSKNTDSWHNWSRDSHWFVFTSRRGDGLYTRLYLACIDDKGNVSKPFLLPQRNPKKYYDELLDSYNTPDFTSKPVELDARAAGNEIMSDKRIPTKVK
;
A
#
# COMPACT_ATOMS: atom_id res chain seq x y z
N PRO A 1 -24.20 -12.04 5.05
CA PRO A 1 -23.62 -13.27 4.44
C PRO A 1 -22.42 -12.92 3.55
N ILE A 2 -21.33 -13.68 3.62
CA ILE A 2 -20.20 -13.51 2.68
C ILE A 2 -20.66 -14.05 1.31
N PRO A 3 -20.50 -13.30 0.20
CA PRO A 3 -20.90 -13.76 -1.13
C PRO A 3 -20.23 -15.09 -1.50
N SER A 4 -20.96 -16.00 -2.15
CA SER A 4 -20.37 -17.20 -2.75
C SER A 4 -19.36 -16.82 -3.84
N GLY A 5 -18.30 -17.63 -4.01
CA GLY A 5 -17.28 -17.40 -5.04
C GLY A 5 -16.30 -16.25 -4.76
N TYR A 6 -16.29 -15.66 -3.56
CA TYR A 6 -15.37 -14.56 -3.25
C TYR A 6 -13.88 -14.94 -3.42
N LYS A 7 -13.55 -16.22 -3.26
CA LYS A 7 -12.20 -16.75 -3.48
C LYS A 7 -11.78 -16.82 -4.95
N ASP A 8 -12.74 -16.70 -5.87
CA ASP A 8 -12.49 -16.71 -7.31
C ASP A 8 -12.29 -15.29 -7.86
N ILE A 9 -12.55 -14.25 -7.05
CA ILE A 9 -12.37 -12.85 -7.41
C ILE A 9 -10.87 -12.54 -7.48
N LYS A 10 -10.40 -12.18 -8.67
CA LYS A 10 -8.99 -11.84 -8.92
C LYS A 10 -8.87 -10.54 -9.70
N TYR A 11 -8.00 -9.66 -9.22
CA TYR A 11 -7.72 -8.37 -9.82
C TYR A 11 -6.36 -8.37 -10.53
N ASN A 12 -6.31 -7.73 -11.70
CA ASN A 12 -5.09 -7.43 -12.45
C ASN A 12 -4.76 -5.95 -12.28
N ILE A 13 -3.52 -5.56 -12.60
CA ILE A 13 -3.16 -4.14 -12.69
C ILE A 13 -3.28 -3.73 -14.15
N CYS A 14 -4.09 -2.70 -14.38
CA CYS A 14 -4.32 -2.13 -15.70
C CYS A 14 -3.95 -0.65 -15.72
N LYS A 15 -3.70 -0.10 -16.91
CA LYS A 15 -3.52 1.33 -17.16
C LYS A 15 -4.51 1.79 -18.23
N ILE A 16 -4.82 3.08 -18.18
CA ILE A 16 -5.62 3.79 -19.18
C ILE A 16 -4.99 5.18 -19.38
N GLY A 17 -5.05 5.71 -20.60
CA GLY A 17 -4.61 7.08 -20.86
C GLY A 17 -5.44 8.09 -20.07
N PHE A 18 -4.82 9.18 -19.64
CA PHE A 18 -5.50 10.31 -19.00
C PHE A 18 -4.97 11.62 -19.60
N ASP A 19 -5.87 12.42 -20.16
CA ASP A 19 -5.58 13.77 -20.64
C ASP A 19 -5.86 14.77 -19.53
N ALA A 20 -4.80 15.31 -18.93
CA ALA A 20 -4.89 16.27 -17.84
C ALA A 20 -5.47 17.63 -18.27
N ALA A 21 -5.37 18.02 -19.55
CA ALA A 21 -5.92 19.28 -20.04
C ALA A 21 -7.44 19.23 -20.17
N THR A 22 -7.99 18.06 -20.54
CA THR A 22 -9.44 17.88 -20.70
C THR A 22 -10.11 17.11 -19.56
N GLY A 23 -9.33 16.50 -18.68
CA GLY A 23 -9.81 15.64 -17.60
C GLY A 23 -10.42 14.32 -18.09
N LYS A 24 -10.13 13.89 -19.32
CA LYS A 24 -10.74 12.71 -19.94
C LYS A 24 -9.82 11.50 -19.90
N PHE A 25 -10.42 10.32 -19.70
CA PHE A 25 -9.74 9.05 -19.92
C PHE A 25 -9.71 8.69 -21.41
N GLY A 26 -8.69 7.93 -21.81
CA GLY A 26 -8.64 7.29 -23.11
C GLY A 26 -9.73 6.22 -23.27
N ASN A 27 -9.76 5.57 -24.43
CA ASN A 27 -10.75 4.54 -24.77
C ASN A 27 -10.19 3.11 -24.72
N GLN A 28 -8.88 2.95 -24.45
CA GLN A 28 -8.21 1.66 -24.42
C GLN A 28 -7.56 1.41 -23.06
N VAL A 29 -7.92 0.28 -22.46
CA VAL A 29 -7.30 -0.25 -21.24
C VAL A 29 -6.25 -1.27 -21.63
N ASP A 30 -5.07 -1.15 -21.03
CA ASP A 30 -3.96 -2.10 -21.21
C ASP A 30 -3.66 -2.79 -19.87
N THR A 31 -3.32 -4.07 -19.90
CA THR A 31 -2.95 -4.84 -18.71
C THR A 31 -1.45 -4.77 -18.52
N ILE A 32 -1.00 -4.19 -17.41
CA ILE A 32 0.44 -4.09 -17.10
C ILE A 32 0.93 -5.19 -16.16
N PHE A 33 0.01 -5.86 -15.45
CA PHE A 33 0.34 -7.05 -14.68
C PHE A 33 -0.87 -7.99 -14.59
N ASN A 34 -0.72 -9.20 -15.13
CA ASN A 34 -1.76 -10.24 -15.13
C ASN A 34 -1.57 -11.21 -13.95
N ALA A 35 -2.11 -10.86 -12.77
CA ALA A 35 -2.01 -11.68 -11.58
C ALA A 35 -2.75 -13.03 -11.70
N ARG A 36 -3.76 -13.10 -12.57
CA ARG A 36 -4.56 -14.32 -12.79
C ARG A 36 -3.74 -15.47 -13.34
N GLU A 37 -2.73 -15.20 -14.17
CA GLU A 37 -1.81 -16.23 -14.68
C GLU A 37 -1.01 -16.91 -13.56
N LEU A 38 -0.79 -16.19 -12.45
CA LEU A 38 -0.15 -16.74 -11.25
C LEU A 38 -1.17 -17.35 -10.27
N GLY A 39 -2.45 -17.37 -10.62
CA GLY A 39 -3.52 -17.80 -9.73
C GLY A 39 -3.82 -16.83 -8.59
N LYS A 40 -3.34 -15.57 -8.66
CA LYS A 40 -3.38 -14.58 -7.58
C LYS A 40 -4.25 -13.36 -7.95
N SER A 41 -4.33 -12.42 -7.02
CA SER A 41 -4.96 -11.11 -7.14
C SER A 41 -3.95 -10.00 -6.80
N ALA A 42 -3.82 -9.00 -7.67
CA ALA A 42 -2.97 -7.83 -7.45
C ALA A 42 -3.79 -6.61 -7.04
N THR A 43 -3.36 -5.92 -5.98
CA THR A 43 -4.11 -4.84 -5.33
C THR A 43 -3.20 -3.68 -4.94
N HIS A 44 -3.80 -2.51 -4.67
CA HIS A 44 -3.09 -1.33 -4.19
C HIS A 44 -1.86 -0.89 -5.04
N PRO A 45 -1.97 -0.80 -6.38
CA PRO A 45 -0.86 -0.32 -7.19
C PRO A 45 -0.50 1.12 -6.79
N ARG A 46 0.77 1.36 -6.46
CA ARG A 46 1.32 2.68 -6.14
C ARG A 46 2.60 2.91 -6.93
N PRO A 47 2.59 3.83 -7.91
CA PRO A 47 3.80 4.18 -8.63
C PRO A 47 4.78 4.89 -7.69
N SER A 48 6.08 4.65 -7.89
CA SER A 48 7.11 5.51 -7.32
C SER A 48 7.05 6.89 -7.97
N TYR A 49 7.48 7.93 -7.24
CA TYR A 49 7.39 9.31 -7.73
C TYR A 49 8.34 9.60 -8.90
N ASP A 50 9.40 8.81 -9.05
CA ASP A 50 10.31 8.85 -10.20
C ASP A 50 9.76 8.10 -11.44
N GLY A 51 8.60 7.43 -11.32
CA GLY A 51 7.97 6.68 -12.39
C GLY A 51 8.68 5.38 -12.80
N ARG A 52 9.66 4.90 -12.01
CA ARG A 52 10.40 3.68 -12.34
C ARG A 52 9.66 2.41 -11.95
N TYR A 53 8.97 2.42 -10.82
CA TYR A 53 8.37 1.23 -10.22
C TYR A 53 6.88 1.39 -9.99
N ILE A 54 6.17 0.26 -9.97
CA ILE A 54 4.87 0.13 -9.31
C ILE A 54 5.03 -0.91 -8.21
N MET A 55 4.80 -0.50 -6.96
CA MET A 55 4.64 -1.46 -5.87
C MET A 55 3.16 -1.81 -5.75
N PHE A 56 2.84 -3.07 -5.42
CA PHE A 56 1.48 -3.59 -5.28
C PHE A 56 1.46 -4.76 -4.30
N THR A 57 0.30 -5.15 -3.80
CA THR A 57 0.15 -6.33 -2.91
C THR A 57 -0.48 -7.49 -3.68
N MET A 58 0.14 -8.67 -3.58
CA MET A 58 -0.36 -9.93 -4.12
C MET A 58 -0.99 -10.78 -3.03
N SER A 59 -2.20 -11.29 -3.25
CA SER A 59 -2.91 -12.25 -2.39
C SER A 59 -3.56 -13.34 -3.23
N ASP A 60 -4.09 -14.41 -2.62
CA ASP A 60 -4.76 -15.48 -3.37
C ASP A 60 -6.01 -14.99 -4.12
N TYR A 61 -6.74 -14.05 -3.52
CA TYR A 61 -8.01 -13.54 -4.05
C TYR A 61 -8.39 -12.20 -3.41
N GLY A 62 -9.45 -11.59 -3.94
CA GLY A 62 -10.09 -10.41 -3.39
C GLY A 62 -9.25 -9.14 -3.52
N CYS A 63 -9.71 -8.09 -2.85
CA CYS A 63 -9.08 -6.77 -2.82
C CYS A 63 -8.67 -6.30 -1.42
N PHE A 64 -8.86 -7.13 -0.39
CA PHE A 64 -8.65 -6.76 1.01
C PHE A 64 -7.67 -7.73 1.69
N PRO A 65 -6.36 -7.64 1.38
CA PRO A 65 -5.35 -8.63 1.72
C PRO A 65 -4.94 -8.63 3.21
N ILE A 66 -5.45 -7.72 4.05
CA ILE A 66 -4.98 -7.55 5.42
C ILE A 66 -5.15 -8.80 6.32
N TRP A 67 -6.02 -9.74 5.93
CA TRP A 67 -6.24 -11.02 6.63
C TRP A 67 -5.65 -12.23 5.89
N HIS A 68 -5.01 -12.00 4.75
CA HIS A 68 -4.35 -13.01 3.94
C HIS A 68 -2.91 -13.16 4.43
N LYS A 69 -2.62 -14.24 5.17
CA LYS A 69 -1.27 -14.48 5.71
C LYS A 69 -0.22 -14.61 4.60
N GLU A 70 -0.64 -15.03 3.41
CA GLU A 70 0.16 -15.18 2.22
C GLU A 70 0.35 -13.88 1.42
N ALA A 71 -0.23 -12.76 1.88
CA ALA A 71 -0.13 -11.52 1.16
C ALA A 71 1.26 -10.91 1.25
N ASP A 72 1.80 -10.61 0.08
CA ASP A 72 3.15 -10.10 -0.11
C ASP A 72 3.12 -8.81 -0.92
N ASN A 73 4.00 -7.86 -0.58
CA ASN A 73 4.26 -6.73 -1.45
C ASN A 73 5.20 -7.16 -2.60
N TRP A 74 4.89 -6.69 -3.80
CA TRP A 74 5.58 -6.96 -5.06
C TRP A 74 5.97 -5.65 -5.72
N LEU A 75 6.99 -5.73 -6.58
CA LEU A 75 7.54 -4.58 -7.31
C LEU A 75 7.59 -4.92 -8.80
N LEU A 76 6.88 -4.14 -9.60
CA LEU A 76 6.96 -4.12 -11.06
C LEU A 76 7.93 -3.02 -11.49
N ASP A 77 8.98 -3.38 -12.21
CA ASP A 77 9.87 -2.43 -12.88
C ASP A 77 9.27 -2.04 -14.24
N LEU A 78 8.88 -0.77 -14.38
CA LEU A 78 8.23 -0.28 -15.60
C LEU A 78 9.20 -0.17 -16.79
N LYS A 79 10.51 -0.19 -16.56
CA LYS A 79 11.50 -0.21 -17.65
C LYS A 79 11.66 -1.60 -18.25
N THR A 80 11.63 -2.64 -17.41
CA THR A 80 11.87 -4.02 -17.86
C THR A 80 10.60 -4.83 -18.04
N GLY A 81 9.48 -4.39 -17.45
CA GLY A 81 8.23 -5.13 -17.37
C GLY A 81 8.26 -6.31 -16.39
N GLN A 82 9.35 -6.48 -15.63
CA GLN A 82 9.49 -7.61 -14.71
C GLN A 82 8.92 -7.27 -13.33
N ALA A 83 8.15 -8.21 -12.78
CA ALA A 83 7.60 -8.13 -11.43
C ALA A 83 8.22 -9.19 -10.53
N LYS A 84 8.54 -8.81 -9.28
CA LYS A 84 9.11 -9.72 -8.27
C LYS A 84 8.56 -9.43 -6.88
N PRO A 85 8.45 -10.44 -6.00
CA PRO A 85 8.15 -10.21 -4.59
C PRO A 85 9.28 -9.41 -3.92
N LEU A 86 8.92 -8.57 -2.96
CA LEU A 86 9.86 -7.85 -2.10
C LEU A 86 10.40 -8.75 -0.98
N ALA A 87 11.03 -9.88 -1.34
CA ALA A 87 11.40 -10.94 -0.40
C ALA A 87 12.25 -10.48 0.80
N ALA A 88 13.11 -9.47 0.62
CA ALA A 88 13.90 -8.90 1.72
C ALA A 88 13.06 -8.09 2.72
N ALA A 89 11.94 -7.51 2.24
CA ALA A 89 10.99 -6.74 3.04
C ALA A 89 9.88 -7.60 3.63
N ASN A 90 9.32 -8.53 2.86
CA ASN A 90 8.20 -9.35 3.27
C ASN A 90 8.55 -10.28 4.45
N SER A 91 7.52 -10.77 5.11
CA SER A 91 7.55 -11.61 6.29
C SER A 91 6.79 -12.91 6.05
N LYS A 92 6.69 -13.75 7.07
CA LYS A 92 5.87 -14.96 7.06
C LYS A 92 4.40 -14.68 7.38
N ASN A 93 4.02 -13.41 7.50
CA ASN A 93 2.68 -12.96 7.82
C ASN A 93 2.29 -11.87 6.81
N THR A 94 1.04 -11.40 6.89
CA THR A 94 0.52 -10.41 5.95
C THR A 94 1.37 -9.13 5.90
N ASP A 95 1.86 -8.83 4.71
CA ASP A 95 2.43 -7.53 4.34
C ASP A 95 1.61 -6.92 3.20
N SER A 96 1.08 -5.73 3.43
CA SER A 96 0.18 -5.08 2.49
C SER A 96 0.28 -3.56 2.62
N TRP A 97 -0.41 -2.84 1.74
CA TRP A 97 -0.51 -1.38 1.70
C TRP A 97 0.80 -0.63 1.95
N HIS A 98 1.26 0.04 0.92
CA HIS A 98 2.54 0.72 0.91
C HIS A 98 2.41 2.11 0.34
N ASN A 99 3.41 2.94 0.65
CA ASN A 99 3.57 4.23 0.01
C ASN A 99 5.03 4.60 -0.09
N TRP A 100 5.32 5.52 -1.00
CA TRP A 100 6.66 5.96 -1.32
C TRP A 100 6.95 7.28 -0.62
N SER A 101 8.20 7.43 -0.20
CA SER A 101 8.77 8.74 0.08
C SER A 101 8.94 9.53 -1.20
N ARG A 102 9.03 10.86 -1.07
CA ARG A 102 9.13 11.79 -2.21
C ARG A 102 10.32 11.50 -3.14
N ASP A 103 11.43 11.00 -2.61
CA ASP A 103 12.64 10.68 -3.39
C ASP A 103 12.62 9.27 -4.00
N SER A 104 11.53 8.51 -3.80
CA SER A 104 11.36 7.12 -4.27
C SER A 104 12.36 6.10 -3.72
N HIS A 105 13.14 6.44 -2.69
CA HIS A 105 14.13 5.54 -2.10
C HIS A 105 13.65 4.88 -0.82
N TRP A 106 12.77 5.55 -0.06
CA TRP A 106 12.11 4.95 1.09
C TRP A 106 10.68 4.55 0.77
N PHE A 107 10.23 3.47 1.39
CA PHE A 107 8.82 3.10 1.40
C PHE A 107 8.39 2.67 2.81
N VAL A 108 7.14 2.98 3.12
CA VAL A 108 6.45 2.53 4.33
C VAL A 108 5.42 1.50 3.91
N PHE A 109 5.21 0.46 4.71
CA PHE A 109 4.17 -0.52 4.47
C PHE A 109 3.58 -1.04 5.77
N THR A 110 2.37 -1.61 5.69
CA THR A 110 1.70 -2.22 6.83
C THR A 110 2.06 -3.71 6.93
N SER A 111 2.28 -4.17 8.15
CA SER A 111 2.65 -5.57 8.41
C SER A 111 2.05 -6.09 9.70
N ARG A 112 1.60 -7.35 9.67
CA ARG A 112 1.21 -8.13 10.86
C ARG A 112 2.35 -8.98 11.43
N ARG A 113 3.60 -8.76 11.01
CA ARG A 113 4.74 -9.61 11.43
C ARG A 113 5.08 -9.62 12.93
N GLY A 114 4.55 -8.67 13.69
CA GLY A 114 4.77 -8.57 15.13
C GLY A 114 3.92 -9.59 15.89
N ASP A 115 2.76 -9.17 16.36
CA ASP A 115 1.82 -9.99 17.12
C ASP A 115 0.84 -10.78 16.23
N GLY A 116 0.75 -10.49 14.94
CA GLY A 116 -0.25 -11.05 14.02
C GLY A 116 -1.64 -10.40 14.10
N LEU A 117 -1.89 -9.54 15.09
CA LEU A 117 -3.20 -9.00 15.42
C LEU A 117 -3.39 -7.56 14.91
N TYR A 118 -2.36 -6.74 15.01
CA TYR A 118 -2.39 -5.34 14.57
C TYR A 118 -1.45 -5.12 13.40
N THR A 119 -1.87 -4.34 12.41
CA THR A 119 -0.95 -3.84 11.40
C THR A 119 -0.13 -2.70 11.95
N ARG A 120 1.19 -2.88 11.92
CA ARG A 120 2.17 -1.85 12.31
C ARG A 120 2.90 -1.35 11.07
N LEU A 121 3.47 -0.16 11.16
CA LEU A 121 4.22 0.46 10.08
C LEU A 121 5.67 0.00 10.08
N TYR A 122 6.12 -0.50 8.94
CA TYR A 122 7.51 -0.86 8.70
C TYR A 122 8.07 0.00 7.58
N LEU A 123 9.34 0.36 7.70
CA LEU A 123 10.06 1.14 6.72
C LEU A 123 11.19 0.30 6.14
N ALA A 124 11.40 0.42 4.84
CA ALA A 124 12.55 -0.12 4.13
C ALA A 124 12.97 0.86 3.03
N CYS A 125 14.13 0.62 2.46
CA CYS A 125 14.66 1.40 1.35
C CYS A 125 14.92 0.51 0.12
N ILE A 126 14.89 1.15 -1.04
CA ILE A 126 15.33 0.60 -2.32
C ILE A 126 16.47 1.46 -2.85
N ASP A 127 17.53 0.84 -3.36
CA ASP A 127 18.63 1.56 -4.00
C ASP A 127 18.40 1.77 -5.51
N ASP A 128 19.27 2.55 -6.15
CA ASP A 128 19.23 2.81 -7.60
C ASP A 128 19.35 1.53 -8.46
N LYS A 129 19.84 0.43 -7.88
CA LYS A 129 19.97 -0.87 -8.55
C LYS A 129 18.73 -1.74 -8.36
N GLY A 130 17.74 -1.29 -7.58
CA GLY A 130 16.52 -2.03 -7.28
C GLY A 130 16.69 -3.09 -6.19
N ASN A 131 17.72 -2.98 -5.35
CA ASN A 131 17.92 -3.82 -4.17
C ASN A 131 17.14 -3.24 -2.99
N VAL A 132 16.43 -4.10 -2.27
CA VAL A 132 15.60 -3.71 -1.13
C VAL A 132 16.25 -4.12 0.18
N SER A 133 16.25 -3.21 1.15
CA SER A 133 16.80 -3.46 2.48
C SER A 133 15.84 -4.23 3.39
N LYS A 134 16.40 -4.81 4.45
CA LYS A 134 15.61 -5.39 5.54
C LYS A 134 14.82 -4.28 6.24
N PRO A 135 13.53 -4.48 6.53
CA PRO A 135 12.70 -3.42 7.10
C PRO A 135 12.88 -3.32 8.60
N PHE A 136 12.55 -2.14 9.14
CA PHE A 136 12.45 -1.90 10.57
C PHE A 136 11.10 -1.30 10.94
N LEU A 137 10.65 -1.61 12.15
CA LEU A 137 9.41 -1.09 12.72
C LEU A 137 9.54 0.42 12.94
N LEU A 138 8.47 1.18 12.68
CA LEU A 138 8.42 2.62 12.91
C LEU A 138 8.96 2.97 14.31
N PRO A 139 10.04 3.76 14.41
CA PRO A 139 10.63 4.06 15.71
C PRO A 139 9.67 4.83 16.63
N GLN A 140 9.69 4.47 17.91
CA GLN A 140 8.91 5.11 18.97
C GLN A 140 9.83 5.44 20.14
N ARG A 141 9.52 6.49 20.90
CA ARG A 141 10.34 6.89 22.07
C ARG A 141 10.46 5.77 23.12
N ASN A 142 9.37 5.05 23.38
CA ASN A 142 9.35 3.84 24.19
C ASN A 142 8.60 2.75 23.42
N PRO A 143 9.28 1.97 22.56
CA PRO A 143 8.62 1.08 21.61
C PRO A 143 7.88 -0.06 22.29
N LYS A 144 8.40 -0.60 23.40
CA LYS A 144 7.73 -1.67 24.14
C LYS A 144 6.38 -1.18 24.66
N LYS A 145 6.39 -0.08 25.43
CA LYS A 145 5.15 0.49 25.97
C LYS A 145 4.17 0.91 24.86
N TYR A 146 4.66 1.64 23.86
CA TYR A 146 3.82 2.14 22.79
C TYR A 146 3.10 1.02 22.05
N TYR A 147 3.81 -0.02 21.62
CA TYR A 147 3.21 -1.09 20.83
C TYR A 147 2.45 -2.13 21.66
N ASP A 148 2.74 -2.27 22.95
CA ASP A 148 1.95 -3.12 23.86
C ASP A 148 0.60 -2.46 24.19
N GLU A 149 0.53 -1.12 24.22
CA GLU A 149 -0.68 -0.35 24.53
C GLU A 149 -1.44 0.11 23.27
N LEU A 150 -0.88 -0.05 22.07
CA LEU A 150 -1.51 0.36 20.82
C LEU A 150 -2.67 -0.59 20.46
N LEU A 151 -3.89 -0.06 20.50
CA LEU A 151 -5.11 -0.79 20.13
C LEU A 151 -5.56 -0.51 18.68
N ASP A 152 -4.83 0.33 17.96
CA ASP A 152 -5.16 0.73 16.59
C ASP A 152 -4.33 -0.03 15.55
N SER A 153 -4.95 -0.27 14.40
CA SER A 153 -4.30 -0.82 13.20
C SER A 153 -4.05 0.27 12.17
N TYR A 154 -2.83 0.36 11.67
CA TYR A 154 -2.52 1.22 10.54
C TYR A 154 -2.94 0.56 9.22
N ASN A 155 -3.81 1.22 8.45
CA ASN A 155 -4.35 0.64 7.21
C ASN A 155 -3.86 1.34 5.95
N THR A 156 -3.80 2.67 5.96
CA THR A 156 -3.47 3.46 4.77
C THR A 156 -2.39 4.52 5.03
N PRO A 157 -1.16 4.13 5.41
CA PRO A 157 -0.08 5.07 5.65
C PRO A 157 0.30 5.89 4.41
N ASP A 158 0.77 7.11 4.67
CA ASP A 158 1.38 8.00 3.70
C ASP A 158 2.52 8.80 4.35
N PHE A 159 3.45 9.28 3.53
CA PHE A 159 4.49 10.20 3.98
C PHE A 159 3.96 11.63 3.98
N THR A 160 4.38 12.40 4.98
CA THR A 160 4.12 13.83 5.06
C THR A 160 5.44 14.58 5.02
N SER A 161 5.49 15.72 4.31
CA SER A 161 6.70 16.54 4.20
C SER A 161 6.97 17.41 5.43
N LYS A 162 5.96 17.55 6.28
CA LYS A 162 5.98 18.33 7.52
C LYS A 162 5.02 17.68 8.52
N PRO A 163 5.19 17.95 9.83
CA PRO A 163 4.22 17.54 10.84
C PRO A 163 2.82 17.99 10.44
N VAL A 164 1.84 17.10 10.65
CA VAL A 164 0.43 17.37 10.39
C VAL A 164 -0.25 17.70 11.71
N GLU A 165 -0.68 18.94 11.86
CA GLU A 165 -1.55 19.35 12.97
C GLU A 165 -3.01 19.20 12.55
N LEU A 166 -3.65 18.13 13.03
CA LEU A 166 -5.04 17.83 12.71
C LEU A 166 -5.79 17.36 13.97
N ASP A 167 -6.92 17.99 14.26
CA ASP A 167 -7.90 17.43 15.20
C ASP A 167 -8.63 16.28 14.51
N ALA A 168 -8.21 15.05 14.81
CA ALA A 168 -8.76 13.84 14.21
C ALA A 168 -10.27 13.66 14.49
N ARG A 169 -10.77 14.13 15.64
CA ARG A 169 -12.18 14.01 16.00
C ARG A 169 -13.03 15.02 15.22
N ALA A 170 -12.56 16.27 15.15
CA ALA A 170 -13.22 17.29 14.34
C ALA A 170 -13.26 16.87 12.87
N ALA A 171 -12.13 16.41 12.31
CA ALA A 171 -12.07 15.89 10.95
C ALA A 171 -13.02 14.71 10.72
N GLY A 172 -13.11 13.77 11.68
CA GLY A 172 -14.07 12.67 11.62
C GLY A 172 -15.52 13.15 11.53
N ASN A 173 -15.90 14.15 12.35
CA ASN A 173 -17.25 14.73 12.32
C ASN A 173 -17.53 15.47 10.99
N GLU A 174 -16.54 16.20 10.44
CA GLU A 174 -16.68 16.88 9.14
C GLU A 174 -16.89 15.88 8.00
N ILE A 175 -16.10 14.81 7.95
CA ILE A 175 -16.18 13.75 6.94
C ILE A 175 -17.55 13.06 6.96
N MET A 176 -18.10 12.84 8.15
CA MET A 176 -19.41 12.19 8.32
C MET A 176 -20.59 13.14 8.15
N SER A 177 -20.34 14.45 7.99
CA SER A 177 -21.41 15.42 7.79
C SER A 177 -21.98 15.36 6.37
N ASP A 178 -23.20 15.85 6.21
CA ASP A 178 -23.86 16.05 4.91
C ASP A 178 -23.26 17.20 4.09
N LYS A 179 -22.34 17.97 4.68
CA LYS A 179 -21.70 19.12 4.06
C LYS A 179 -20.29 18.77 3.61
N ARG A 180 -19.99 19.12 2.36
CA ARG A 180 -18.62 19.04 1.83
C ARG A 180 -17.81 20.24 2.31
N ILE A 181 -17.11 20.08 3.43
CA ILE A 181 -16.28 21.12 4.04
C ILE A 181 -14.84 20.95 3.58
N PRO A 182 -14.18 21.98 2.99
CA PRO A 182 -12.76 21.92 2.72
C PRO A 182 -11.94 21.90 4.01
N THR A 183 -11.38 20.75 4.36
CA THR A 183 -10.48 20.62 5.53
C THR A 183 -9.12 21.24 5.19
N LYS A 184 -8.67 22.18 6.03
CA LYS A 184 -7.33 22.79 5.93
C LYS A 184 -6.38 22.07 6.88
N VAL A 185 -5.51 21.25 6.32
CA VAL A 185 -4.40 20.64 7.06
C VAL A 185 -3.22 21.61 7.03
N LYS A 186 -2.82 22.14 8.19
CA LYS A 186 -1.70 23.07 8.31
C LYS A 186 -0.37 22.33 8.36
#